data_AF-A0A524ICY2-F1
#
_entry.id   AF-A0A524ICY2-F1
#
_cell.length_a   1.000
_cell.length_b   1.000
_cell.length_c   1.000
_cell.angle_alpha   90.00
_cell.angle_beta   90.00
_cell.angle_gamma   90.00
#
_symmetry.space_group_name_H-M   'P 1'
#
loop_
_entity.id
_entity.type
_entity.pdbx_description
1 polymer ?
#
loop_
_entity_poly.entity_id
_entity_poly.type
_entity_poly.pdbx_seq_one_letter_code
_entity_poly.pdbx_strand_id
1 'polypeptide(L)'
;SILTGTPDGRLEEKLNPVFDIDGALWLLALENIFIDGDGYISRGSDYSLYQDPRGRFHMISRDNNETFRYATGGGPNQWPDNNPMLDPLGHLNNPRLPVISRLLALPRLRARYLAHMKTIVEEWLDWNRLKPVIESYRSLIAHEVKADDKKLYSWESFEESFAEGETGHTYGTPGFEAFVTERREFLLSHPALSEPDPDPAAGRTLTVTAGAGFTGAEKSPVVINELMAINTVSVPDPQGQYDDWIELHNPGSTAADLSGMYLSDKENNPRKWAFPRCASIPAGGYLLVWADENEGDRPGIHLNFRLSGKGERLLLIDTDERGNRVLDAIDFGKQAGDASYGRLPDGTGEFRVLPMTPGRRNER
;
A
#
# COMPACT_ATOMS: atom_id res chain seq x y z
N SER A 1 -18.85 -4.67 -20.71
CA SER A 1 -18.11 -5.19 -19.53
C SER A 1 -18.39 -4.28 -18.33
N ILE A 2 -17.98 -4.64 -17.10
CA ILE A 2 -18.15 -3.77 -15.92
C ILE A 2 -17.48 -2.41 -16.15
N LEU A 3 -16.27 -2.41 -16.71
CA LEU A 3 -15.47 -1.23 -17.03
C LEU A 3 -16.03 -0.35 -18.16
N THR A 4 -16.92 -0.82 -19.04
CA THR A 4 -17.47 0.03 -20.13
C THR A 4 -18.97 0.29 -19.99
N GLY A 5 -19.71 -0.58 -19.28
CA GLY A 5 -21.17 -0.49 -19.17
C GLY A 5 -21.71 0.00 -17.83
N THR A 6 -20.86 0.17 -16.82
CA THR A 6 -21.28 0.68 -15.49
C THR A 6 -21.09 2.19 -15.41
N PRO A 7 -22.07 2.98 -14.93
CA PRO A 7 -21.86 4.40 -14.62
C PRO A 7 -20.86 4.60 -13.47
N ASP A 8 -20.08 5.69 -13.46
CA ASP A 8 -18.99 5.91 -12.49
C ASP A 8 -19.42 5.78 -11.03
N GLY A 9 -20.60 6.33 -10.67
CA GLY A 9 -21.14 6.24 -9.30
C GLY A 9 -21.45 4.83 -8.79
N ARG A 10 -21.40 3.81 -9.65
CA ARG A 10 -21.54 2.38 -9.28
C ARG A 10 -20.37 1.51 -9.73
N LEU A 11 -19.35 2.10 -10.34
CA LEU A 11 -18.26 1.35 -10.93
C LEU A 11 -17.48 0.60 -9.85
N GLU A 12 -17.07 1.31 -8.79
CA GLU A 12 -16.28 0.74 -7.71
C GLU A 12 -17.02 -0.42 -7.00
N GLU A 13 -18.29 -0.22 -6.66
CA GLU A 13 -19.15 -1.25 -6.04
C GLU A 13 -19.20 -2.53 -6.88
N LYS A 14 -19.33 -2.41 -8.20
CA LYS A 14 -19.44 -3.56 -9.10
C LYS A 14 -18.11 -4.20 -9.48
N LEU A 15 -17.04 -3.42 -9.49
CA LEU A 15 -15.73 -3.87 -9.94
C LEU A 15 -14.95 -4.52 -8.80
N ASN A 16 -15.05 -4.00 -7.57
CA ASN A 16 -14.26 -4.47 -6.43
C ASN A 16 -14.38 -5.97 -6.12
N PRO A 17 -15.57 -6.63 -6.22
CA PRO A 17 -15.70 -8.05 -5.94
C PRO A 17 -14.98 -8.97 -6.94
N VAL A 18 -14.68 -8.48 -8.14
CA VAL A 18 -14.16 -9.30 -9.25
C VAL A 18 -12.81 -8.80 -9.77
N PHE A 19 -12.32 -7.66 -9.30
CA PHE A 19 -11.06 -7.08 -9.76
C PHE A 19 -10.33 -6.42 -8.60
N ASP A 20 -9.02 -6.65 -8.54
CA ASP A 20 -8.15 -6.06 -7.55
C ASP A 20 -7.81 -4.62 -7.89
N ILE A 21 -8.76 -3.73 -7.57
CA ILE A 21 -8.64 -2.30 -7.84
C ILE A 21 -7.36 -1.73 -7.23
N ASP A 22 -7.02 -2.11 -6.00
CA ASP A 22 -5.86 -1.52 -5.33
C ASP A 22 -4.54 -1.97 -5.95
N GLY A 23 -4.38 -3.28 -6.19
CA GLY A 23 -3.22 -3.83 -6.90
C GLY A 23 -3.08 -3.24 -8.31
N ALA A 24 -4.20 -3.00 -9.01
CA ALA A 24 -4.18 -2.32 -10.30
C ALA A 24 -3.73 -0.85 -10.18
N LEU A 25 -4.15 -0.10 -9.16
CA LEU A 25 -3.69 1.28 -8.96
C LEU A 25 -2.18 1.33 -8.65
N TRP A 26 -1.65 0.39 -7.87
CA TRP A 26 -0.21 0.23 -7.64
C TRP A 26 0.55 -0.04 -8.93
N LEU A 27 0.08 -1.00 -9.73
CA LEU A 27 0.69 -1.32 -11.02
C LEU A 27 0.67 -0.10 -11.95
N LEU A 28 -0.47 0.57 -12.09
CA LEU A 28 -0.60 1.76 -12.92
C LEU A 28 0.33 2.90 -12.46
N ALA A 29 0.54 3.05 -11.15
CA ALA A 29 1.47 4.02 -10.59
C ALA A 29 2.92 3.65 -10.94
N LEU A 30 3.31 2.39 -10.80
CA LEU A 30 4.64 1.89 -11.18
C LEU A 30 4.92 2.09 -12.68
N GLU A 31 3.98 1.73 -13.54
CA GLU A 31 4.14 1.90 -14.98
C GLU A 31 4.28 3.38 -15.37
N ASN A 32 3.56 4.27 -14.68
CA ASN A 32 3.68 5.70 -14.92
C ASN A 32 5.02 6.23 -14.42
N ILE A 33 5.42 5.87 -13.20
CA ILE A 33 6.64 6.36 -12.56
C ILE A 33 7.87 5.93 -13.34
N PHE A 34 7.98 4.64 -13.66
CA PHE A 34 9.13 4.09 -14.37
C PHE A 34 9.04 4.25 -15.90
N ILE A 35 7.97 4.87 -16.39
CA ILE A 35 7.69 5.12 -17.82
C ILE A 35 7.83 3.83 -18.61
N ASP A 36 6.94 2.88 -18.31
CA ASP A 36 6.86 1.64 -19.06
C ASP A 36 6.29 1.91 -20.47
N GLY A 37 7.18 1.86 -21.47
CA GLY A 37 6.82 2.29 -22.82
C GLY A 37 6.17 1.22 -23.70
N ASP A 38 6.05 -0.02 -23.23
CA ASP A 38 5.23 -1.07 -23.87
C ASP A 38 4.16 -1.71 -22.96
N GLY A 39 4.19 -1.41 -21.67
CA GLY A 39 3.16 -1.78 -20.70
C GLY A 39 1.74 -1.27 -20.98
N TYR A 40 0.88 -1.41 -19.97
CA TYR A 40 -0.55 -1.15 -20.08
C TYR A 40 -0.83 0.31 -20.45
N ILE A 41 -0.15 1.27 -19.82
CA ILE A 41 -0.45 2.69 -20.00
C ILE A 41 0.07 3.26 -21.33
N SER A 42 0.99 2.56 -21.97
CA SER A 42 1.60 2.94 -23.25
C SER A 42 0.97 2.16 -24.40
N ARG A 43 1.44 0.95 -24.71
CA ARG A 43 0.90 0.14 -25.82
C ARG A 43 -0.37 -0.63 -25.48
N GLY A 44 -0.69 -0.76 -24.19
CA GLY A 44 -1.76 -1.66 -23.74
C GLY A 44 -1.31 -3.12 -23.79
N SER A 45 -0.01 -3.38 -23.64
CA SER A 45 0.62 -4.70 -23.68
C SER A 45 1.30 -5.01 -22.35
N ASP A 46 1.98 -6.16 -22.27
CA ASP A 46 2.97 -6.47 -21.23
C ASP A 46 2.43 -6.47 -19.79
N TYR A 47 1.18 -6.93 -19.70
CA TYR A 47 0.58 -7.36 -18.45
C TYR A 47 -0.16 -8.68 -18.64
N SER A 48 -0.29 -9.44 -17.56
CA SER A 48 -1.14 -10.63 -17.48
C SER A 48 -2.31 -10.38 -16.54
N LEU A 49 -3.42 -11.04 -16.82
CA LEU A 49 -4.55 -11.14 -15.89
C LEU A 49 -4.51 -12.49 -15.20
N TYR A 50 -4.37 -12.47 -13.89
CA TYR A 50 -4.50 -13.66 -13.06
C TYR A 50 -5.85 -13.64 -12.35
N GLN A 51 -6.63 -14.72 -12.47
CA GLN A 51 -7.83 -14.88 -11.65
C GLN A 51 -7.50 -15.74 -10.44
N ASP A 52 -7.70 -15.18 -9.25
CA ASP A 52 -7.48 -15.90 -8.01
C ASP A 52 -8.57 -16.98 -7.78
N PRO A 53 -8.38 -17.91 -6.81
CA PRO A 53 -9.37 -18.93 -6.49
C PRO A 53 -10.72 -18.39 -6.01
N ARG A 54 -10.81 -17.11 -5.64
CA ARG A 54 -12.04 -16.41 -5.22
C ARG A 54 -12.74 -15.75 -6.41
N GLY A 55 -12.19 -15.86 -7.62
CA GLY A 55 -12.74 -15.29 -8.84
C GLY A 55 -12.35 -13.84 -9.09
N ARG A 56 -11.41 -13.27 -8.32
CA ARG A 56 -10.94 -11.89 -8.44
C ARG A 56 -9.76 -11.81 -9.42
N PHE A 57 -9.83 -10.89 -10.37
CA PHE A 57 -8.77 -10.64 -11.34
C PHE A 57 -7.73 -9.67 -10.79
N HIS A 58 -6.45 -10.02 -10.95
CA HIS A 58 -5.28 -9.21 -10.62
C HIS A 58 -4.53 -8.87 -11.91
N MET A 59 -4.08 -7.62 -12.03
CA MET A 59 -3.12 -7.24 -13.06
C MET A 59 -1.72 -7.51 -12.53
N ILE A 60 -0.91 -8.19 -13.35
CA ILE A 60 0.49 -8.48 -13.05
C ILE A 60 1.30 -7.96 -14.21
N SER A 61 2.27 -7.10 -13.93
CA SER A 61 3.14 -6.55 -14.97
C SER A 61 4.10 -7.63 -15.49
N ARG A 62 4.55 -7.49 -16.72
CA ARG A 62 5.43 -8.41 -17.43
C ARG A 62 6.35 -7.58 -18.33
N ASP A 63 7.51 -8.12 -18.66
CA ASP A 63 8.38 -7.57 -19.72
C ASP A 63 8.71 -6.08 -19.57
N ASN A 64 9.05 -5.65 -18.35
CA ASN A 64 9.34 -4.24 -18.03
C ASN A 64 10.72 -3.76 -18.52
N ASN A 65 11.27 -4.35 -19.58
CA ASN A 65 12.60 -3.99 -20.09
C ASN A 65 12.61 -2.64 -20.83
N GLU A 66 11.43 -2.06 -21.10
CA GLU A 66 11.24 -0.76 -21.75
C GLU A 66 10.87 0.35 -20.73
N THR A 67 11.38 0.22 -19.51
CA THR A 67 11.29 1.20 -18.41
C THR A 67 12.58 2.04 -18.29
N PHE A 68 12.61 3.04 -17.42
CA PHE A 68 13.75 3.96 -17.19
C PHE A 68 14.16 4.75 -18.44
N ARG A 69 13.19 5.01 -19.32
CA ARG A 69 13.40 5.78 -20.55
C ARG A 69 12.49 6.99 -20.61
N TYR A 70 12.87 7.95 -21.43
CA TYR A 70 11.96 9.03 -21.79
C TYR A 70 10.79 8.49 -22.62
N ALA A 71 9.61 9.09 -22.47
CA ALA A 71 8.43 8.69 -23.21
C ALA A 71 8.67 8.87 -24.72
N THR A 72 8.85 7.77 -25.44
CA THR A 72 9.08 7.76 -26.89
C THR A 72 7.90 7.15 -27.62
N GLY A 73 7.15 7.98 -28.34
CA GLY A 73 5.91 7.57 -28.98
C GLY A 73 6.10 6.40 -29.94
N GLY A 74 5.50 5.26 -29.61
CA GLY A 74 5.43 4.08 -30.49
C GLY A 74 4.25 3.19 -30.14
N GLY A 75 3.26 3.09 -31.03
CA GLY A 75 2.02 2.35 -30.82
C GLY A 75 0.77 3.22 -31.08
N PRO A 76 -0.45 2.69 -30.88
CA PRO A 76 -1.68 3.43 -31.15
C PRO A 76 -1.86 4.68 -30.26
N ASN A 77 -1.14 4.78 -29.14
CA ASN A 77 -1.25 5.85 -28.16
C ASN A 77 -0.04 6.80 -28.26
N GLN A 78 -0.04 7.68 -29.26
CA GLN A 78 0.94 8.77 -29.36
C GLN A 78 0.65 9.84 -28.30
N TRP A 79 1.65 10.22 -27.51
CA TRP A 79 1.51 11.28 -26.51
C TRP A 79 1.39 12.65 -27.19
N PRO A 80 0.32 13.43 -26.93
CA PRO A 80 0.06 14.69 -27.65
C PRO A 80 1.02 15.83 -27.28
N ASP A 81 1.69 15.73 -26.15
CA ASP A 81 2.52 16.80 -25.61
C ASP A 81 3.99 16.48 -25.86
N ASN A 82 4.73 17.45 -26.39
CA ASN A 82 6.19 17.39 -26.60
C ASN A 82 7.01 17.25 -25.29
N ASN A 83 6.42 16.70 -24.23
CA ASN A 83 7.04 16.44 -22.95
C ASN A 83 7.57 15.00 -22.93
N PRO A 84 8.89 14.77 -22.78
CA PRO A 84 9.45 13.42 -22.62
C PRO A 84 9.01 12.74 -21.31
N MET A 85 8.38 13.46 -20.38
CA MET A 85 7.86 12.93 -19.11
C MET A 85 6.36 12.66 -19.18
N LEU A 86 5.96 11.45 -18.79
CA LEU A 86 4.54 11.07 -18.74
C LEU A 86 3.81 11.76 -17.58
N ASP A 87 2.74 12.49 -17.90
CA ASP A 87 1.84 13.11 -16.91
C ASP A 87 1.13 12.03 -16.05
N PRO A 88 1.16 12.13 -14.71
CA PRO A 88 0.45 11.23 -13.79
C PRO A 88 -1.04 11.01 -14.12
N LEU A 89 -1.72 12.04 -14.61
CA LEU A 89 -3.14 12.06 -14.96
C LEU A 89 -3.38 12.08 -16.48
N GLY A 90 -2.33 11.91 -17.30
CA GLY A 90 -2.41 12.00 -18.77
C GLY A 90 -3.39 11.03 -19.42
N HIS A 91 -3.78 9.95 -18.73
CA HIS A 91 -4.76 8.97 -19.22
C HIS A 91 -6.17 9.09 -18.61
N LEU A 92 -6.44 10.15 -17.83
CA LEU A 92 -7.73 10.37 -17.16
C LEU A 92 -8.92 10.23 -18.14
N ASN A 93 -8.74 10.74 -19.36
CA ASN A 93 -9.79 10.76 -20.39
C ASN A 93 -9.49 9.81 -21.57
N ASN A 94 -8.61 8.81 -21.41
CA ASN A 94 -8.25 7.91 -22.50
C ASN A 94 -9.23 6.71 -22.62
N PRO A 95 -10.14 6.69 -23.61
CA PRO A 95 -11.12 5.61 -23.75
C PRO A 95 -10.51 4.28 -24.21
N ARG A 96 -9.27 4.30 -24.73
CA ARG A 96 -8.56 3.08 -25.16
C ARG A 96 -7.95 2.31 -24.00
N LEU A 97 -7.79 2.97 -22.85
CA LEU A 97 -7.23 2.40 -21.64
C LEU A 97 -8.26 2.41 -20.51
N PRO A 98 -9.31 1.57 -20.60
CA PRO A 98 -10.48 1.64 -19.72
C PRO A 98 -10.19 1.32 -18.25
N VAL A 99 -9.12 0.63 -17.89
CA VAL A 99 -8.74 0.44 -16.48
C VAL A 99 -8.34 1.79 -15.88
N ILE A 100 -7.23 2.38 -16.35
CA ILE A 100 -6.75 3.66 -15.80
C ILE A 100 -7.76 4.80 -15.95
N SER A 101 -8.39 5.00 -17.13
CA SER A 101 -9.29 6.14 -17.32
C SER A 101 -10.54 6.03 -16.46
N ARG A 102 -11.13 4.83 -16.33
CA ARG A 102 -12.32 4.64 -15.51
C ARG A 102 -12.02 4.68 -14.02
N LEU A 103 -10.89 4.12 -13.57
CA LEU A 103 -10.51 4.20 -12.16
C LEU A 103 -10.19 5.65 -11.76
N LEU A 104 -9.42 6.38 -12.57
CA LEU A 104 -9.07 7.78 -12.28
C LEU A 104 -10.24 8.76 -12.44
N ALA A 105 -11.30 8.39 -13.17
CA ALA A 105 -12.54 9.18 -13.21
C ALA A 105 -13.24 9.28 -11.84
N LEU A 106 -13.04 8.31 -10.94
CA LEU A 106 -13.59 8.34 -9.60
C LEU A 106 -12.65 9.14 -8.67
N PRO A 107 -13.08 10.28 -8.09
CA PRO A 107 -12.19 11.14 -7.30
C PRO A 107 -11.45 10.41 -6.17
N ARG A 108 -12.13 9.47 -5.50
CA ARG A 108 -11.57 8.65 -4.42
C ARG A 108 -10.45 7.71 -4.88
N LEU A 109 -10.63 7.07 -6.03
CA LEU A 109 -9.65 6.14 -6.59
C LEU A 109 -8.47 6.89 -7.22
N ARG A 110 -8.74 8.04 -7.84
CA ARG A 110 -7.70 8.97 -8.29
C ARG A 110 -6.83 9.47 -7.14
N ALA A 111 -7.43 9.89 -6.03
CA ALA A 111 -6.68 10.27 -4.84
C ALA A 111 -5.81 9.11 -4.31
N ARG A 112 -6.33 7.87 -4.35
CA ARG A 112 -5.57 6.70 -3.95
C ARG A 112 -4.39 6.39 -4.88
N TYR A 113 -4.58 6.49 -6.20
CA TYR A 113 -3.51 6.37 -7.18
C TYR A 113 -2.41 7.42 -6.96
N LEU A 114 -2.79 8.68 -6.74
CA LEU A 114 -1.83 9.75 -6.44
C LEU A 114 -1.08 9.52 -5.13
N ALA A 115 -1.75 8.96 -4.11
CA ALA A 115 -1.09 8.56 -2.86
C ALA A 115 -0.07 7.44 -3.08
N HIS A 116 -0.41 6.39 -3.84
CA HIS A 116 0.53 5.32 -4.20
C HIS A 116 1.72 5.88 -4.98
N MET A 117 1.47 6.79 -5.93
CA MET A 117 2.56 7.45 -6.65
C MET A 117 3.47 8.24 -5.71
N LYS A 118 2.91 9.00 -4.77
CA LYS A 118 3.68 9.77 -3.79
C LYS A 118 4.54 8.85 -2.92
N THR A 119 3.99 7.74 -2.42
CA THR A 119 4.75 6.72 -1.68
C THR A 119 5.95 6.21 -2.48
N ILE A 120 5.73 5.79 -3.74
CA ILE A 120 6.82 5.28 -4.60
C ILE A 120 7.85 6.39 -4.85
N VAL A 121 7.40 7.61 -5.16
CA VAL A 121 8.29 8.73 -5.45
C VAL A 121 9.12 9.09 -4.22
N GLU A 122 8.50 9.25 -3.06
CA GLU A 122 9.18 9.69 -1.84
C GLU A 122 10.14 8.62 -1.29
N GLU A 123 9.71 7.36 -1.25
CA GLU A 123 10.43 6.28 -0.60
C GLU A 123 11.41 5.53 -1.51
N TRP A 124 11.10 5.40 -2.81
CA TRP A 124 11.81 4.50 -3.72
C TRP A 124 12.45 5.18 -4.92
N LEU A 125 11.83 6.19 -5.55
CA LEU A 125 12.39 6.91 -6.70
C LEU A 125 13.46 7.92 -6.25
N ASP A 126 14.45 7.46 -5.49
CA ASP A 126 15.60 8.22 -5.01
C ASP A 126 16.88 7.55 -5.49
N TRP A 127 17.84 8.32 -6.00
CA TRP A 127 19.07 7.75 -6.51
C TRP A 127 19.87 7.03 -5.42
N ASN A 128 19.90 7.55 -4.20
CA ASN A 128 20.62 6.89 -3.10
C ASN A 128 19.95 5.58 -2.66
N ARG A 129 18.65 5.41 -2.94
CA ARG A 129 17.91 4.16 -2.70
C ARG A 129 18.12 3.15 -3.83
N LEU A 130 18.02 3.59 -5.08
CA LEU A 130 18.07 2.70 -6.24
C LEU A 130 19.50 2.31 -6.64
N LYS A 131 20.48 3.21 -6.46
CA LYS A 131 21.87 2.96 -6.84
C LYS A 131 22.43 1.65 -6.27
N PRO A 132 22.31 1.34 -4.95
CA PRO A 132 22.83 0.08 -4.41
C PRO A 132 22.16 -1.15 -5.02
N VAL A 133 20.87 -1.06 -5.36
CA VAL A 133 20.11 -2.16 -5.99
C VAL A 133 20.64 -2.40 -7.41
N ILE A 134 20.76 -1.34 -8.21
CA ILE A 134 21.26 -1.42 -9.59
C ILE A 134 22.73 -1.89 -9.59
N GLU A 135 23.57 -1.40 -8.67
CA GLU A 135 24.96 -1.83 -8.52
C GLU A 135 25.07 -3.31 -8.16
N SER A 136 24.14 -3.83 -7.34
CA SER A 136 24.12 -5.26 -6.98
C SER A 136 23.85 -6.14 -8.21
N TYR A 137 22.88 -5.76 -9.06
CA TYR A 137 22.59 -6.47 -10.31
C TYR A 137 23.72 -6.34 -11.31
N ARG A 138 24.28 -5.14 -11.48
CA ARG A 138 25.45 -4.91 -12.36
C ARG A 138 26.61 -5.80 -11.93
N SER A 139 26.94 -5.82 -10.64
CA SER A 139 28.02 -6.65 -10.10
C SER A 139 27.78 -8.14 -10.31
N LEU A 140 26.53 -8.59 -10.17
CA LEU A 140 26.13 -9.97 -10.37
C LEU A 140 26.38 -10.45 -11.82
N ILE A 141 26.16 -9.59 -12.82
CA ILE A 141 26.22 -9.98 -14.24
C ILE A 141 27.46 -9.47 -14.99
N ALA A 142 28.28 -8.60 -14.39
CA ALA A 142 29.36 -7.91 -15.08
C ALA A 142 30.35 -8.84 -15.79
N HIS A 143 30.77 -9.93 -15.13
CA HIS A 143 31.69 -10.89 -15.73
C HIS A 143 31.10 -11.50 -17.01
N GLU A 144 29.83 -11.92 -16.94
CA GLU A 144 29.17 -12.60 -18.05
C GLU A 144 28.87 -11.64 -19.21
N VAL A 145 28.44 -10.40 -18.92
CA VAL A 145 28.26 -9.37 -19.95
C VAL A 145 29.58 -9.06 -20.67
N LYS A 146 30.71 -9.02 -19.95
CA LYS A 146 32.03 -8.77 -20.56
C LYS A 146 32.49 -9.92 -21.46
N ALA A 147 32.22 -11.16 -21.02
CA ALA A 147 32.62 -12.37 -21.73
C ALA A 147 31.72 -12.71 -22.92
N ASP A 148 30.48 -12.19 -22.95
CA ASP A 148 29.51 -12.48 -23.99
C ASP A 148 29.95 -11.93 -25.36
N ASP A 149 30.07 -12.82 -26.35
CA ASP A 149 30.40 -12.51 -27.74
C ASP A 149 29.17 -12.22 -28.61
N LYS A 150 27.96 -12.38 -28.05
CA LYS A 150 26.65 -12.12 -28.67
C LYS A 150 25.85 -11.01 -27.98
N LYS A 151 26.49 -10.21 -27.13
CA LYS A 151 25.88 -9.08 -26.44
C LYS A 151 25.23 -8.08 -27.41
N LEU A 152 24.04 -7.60 -27.04
CA LEU A 152 23.31 -6.56 -27.77
C LEU A 152 23.98 -5.18 -27.66
N TYR A 153 24.68 -4.93 -26.54
CA TYR A 153 25.31 -3.66 -26.20
C TYR A 153 26.80 -3.87 -25.90
N SER A 154 27.62 -2.83 -26.07
CA SER A 154 29.05 -2.94 -25.77
C SER A 154 29.30 -3.02 -24.26
N TRP A 155 30.52 -3.42 -23.89
CA TRP A 155 30.95 -3.40 -22.50
C TRP A 155 30.95 -1.96 -21.95
N GLU A 156 31.38 -1.00 -22.77
CA GLU A 156 31.41 0.42 -22.44
C GLU A 156 30.00 0.95 -22.17
N SER A 157 29.01 0.64 -23.03
CA SER A 157 27.61 1.02 -22.80
C SER A 157 27.04 0.41 -21.52
N PHE A 158 27.40 -0.83 -21.19
CA PHE A 158 27.04 -1.45 -19.92
C PHE A 158 27.65 -0.70 -18.72
N GLU A 159 28.92 -0.29 -18.81
CA GLU A 159 29.59 0.45 -17.73
C GLU A 159 29.08 1.88 -17.54
N GLU A 160 28.73 2.55 -18.63
CA GLU A 160 28.31 3.96 -18.67
C GLU A 160 26.80 4.16 -18.48
N SER A 161 26.01 3.08 -18.50
CA SER A 161 24.53 3.06 -18.33
C SER A 161 23.99 3.82 -17.11
N PHE A 162 24.83 4.07 -16.09
CA PHE A 162 24.47 4.88 -14.93
C PHE A 162 24.40 6.38 -15.23
N ALA A 163 25.35 6.89 -16.01
CA ALA A 163 25.66 8.32 -16.10
C ALA A 163 25.29 8.93 -17.45
N GLU A 164 25.60 8.26 -18.56
CA GLU A 164 25.55 8.90 -19.90
C GLU A 164 24.39 8.41 -20.76
N GLY A 165 23.76 7.28 -20.41
CA GLY A 165 22.64 6.72 -21.16
C GLY A 165 23.04 6.21 -22.56
N GLU A 166 22.06 5.88 -23.39
CA GLU A 166 22.29 5.49 -24.79
C GLU A 166 22.14 6.67 -25.75
N THR A 167 23.11 6.84 -26.65
CA THR A 167 23.06 7.79 -27.76
C THR A 167 22.75 7.06 -29.06
N GLY A 168 21.60 7.32 -29.70
CA GLY A 168 21.28 6.74 -31.02
C GLY A 168 19.81 6.57 -31.39
N HIS A 169 18.88 6.60 -30.44
CA HIS A 169 17.44 6.59 -30.71
C HIS A 169 16.87 8.02 -30.76
N THR A 170 15.77 8.23 -31.51
CA THR A 170 15.17 9.55 -31.81
C THR A 170 14.85 10.39 -30.55
N TYR A 171 14.81 9.74 -29.37
CA TYR A 171 15.04 10.35 -28.07
C TYR A 171 15.92 9.35 -27.28
N GLY A 172 17.07 9.79 -26.76
CA GLY A 172 18.02 8.90 -26.09
C GLY A 172 17.46 8.34 -24.77
N THR A 173 17.87 7.12 -24.40
CA THR A 173 17.60 6.57 -23.07
C THR A 173 18.58 7.26 -22.11
N PRO A 174 18.11 8.00 -21.09
CA PRO A 174 19.01 8.62 -20.11
C PRO A 174 19.77 7.56 -19.31
N GLY A 175 20.88 7.97 -18.68
CA GLY A 175 21.48 7.16 -17.62
C GLY A 175 20.51 6.99 -16.45
N PHE A 176 20.60 5.90 -15.70
CA PHE A 176 19.70 5.65 -14.57
C PHE A 176 19.66 6.82 -13.56
N GLU A 177 20.80 7.45 -13.28
CA GLU A 177 20.86 8.58 -12.34
C GLU A 177 20.07 9.78 -12.85
N ALA A 178 20.23 10.12 -14.14
CA ALA A 178 19.51 11.20 -14.79
C ALA A 178 18.00 10.90 -14.82
N PHE A 179 17.60 9.68 -15.21
CA PHE A 179 16.19 9.28 -15.19
C PHE A 179 15.57 9.45 -13.80
N VAL A 180 16.17 8.83 -12.78
CA VAL A 180 15.62 8.82 -11.43
C VAL A 180 15.52 10.24 -10.87
N THR A 181 16.56 11.04 -11.07
CA THR A 181 16.61 12.43 -10.56
C THR A 181 15.57 13.31 -11.25
N GLU A 182 15.56 13.33 -12.58
CA GLU A 182 14.65 14.17 -13.36
C GLU A 182 13.19 13.72 -13.20
N ARG A 183 12.95 12.40 -13.16
CA ARG A 183 11.60 11.86 -12.96
C ARG A 183 11.07 12.17 -11.57
N ARG A 184 11.91 12.07 -10.53
CA ARG A 184 11.55 12.45 -9.16
C ARG A 184 11.24 13.93 -9.07
N GLU A 185 12.08 14.78 -9.63
CA GLU A 185 11.86 16.23 -9.66
C GLU A 185 10.55 16.59 -10.39
N PHE A 186 10.34 16.00 -11.57
CA PHE A 186 9.10 16.18 -12.34
C PHE A 186 7.87 15.80 -11.51
N LEU A 187 7.87 14.62 -10.89
CA LEU A 187 6.70 14.12 -10.14
C LEU A 187 6.46 14.92 -8.85
N LEU A 188 7.50 15.29 -8.10
CA LEU A 188 7.37 16.11 -6.90
C LEU A 188 6.93 17.55 -7.20
N SER A 189 7.30 18.08 -8.36
CA SER A 189 6.86 19.41 -8.81
C SER A 189 5.46 19.43 -9.44
N HIS A 190 4.89 18.25 -9.70
CA HIS A 190 3.61 18.13 -10.38
C HIS A 190 2.44 18.53 -9.46
N PRO A 191 1.53 19.43 -9.87
CA PRO A 191 0.41 19.89 -9.05
C PRO A 191 -0.37 18.77 -8.38
N ALA A 192 -0.67 17.69 -9.11
CA ALA A 192 -1.46 16.57 -8.58
C ALA A 192 -0.77 15.77 -7.45
N LEU A 193 0.55 15.88 -7.29
CA LEU A 193 1.31 15.24 -6.21
C LEU A 193 1.81 16.26 -5.17
N SER A 194 1.87 17.55 -5.52
CA SER A 194 2.29 18.63 -4.61
C SER A 194 1.16 19.16 -3.73
N GLU A 195 -0.10 18.86 -4.05
CA GLU A 195 -1.20 19.13 -3.13
C GLU A 195 -0.97 18.32 -1.84
N PRO A 196 -1.20 18.91 -0.65
CA PRO A 196 -1.21 18.14 0.58
C PRO A 196 -2.20 16.97 0.41
N ASP A 197 -1.88 15.81 1.00
CA ASP A 197 -2.79 14.67 1.00
C ASP A 197 -4.18 15.21 1.35
N PRO A 198 -5.21 14.92 0.54
CA PRO A 198 -6.50 15.56 0.70
C PRO A 198 -6.91 15.43 2.16
N ASP A 199 -7.12 16.57 2.82
CA ASP A 199 -7.61 16.58 4.19
C ASP A 199 -8.86 15.68 4.21
N PRO A 200 -8.88 14.61 5.02
CA PRO A 200 -10.04 13.73 5.09
C PRO A 200 -11.33 14.48 5.47
N ALA A 201 -11.25 15.74 5.92
CA ALA A 201 -12.36 16.66 6.17
C ALA A 201 -12.67 17.68 5.05
N ALA A 202 -11.80 17.89 4.05
CA ALA A 202 -11.98 18.89 2.99
C ALA A 202 -12.98 18.42 1.93
N GLY A 203 -14.26 18.47 2.31
CA GLY A 203 -15.40 18.19 1.45
C GLY A 203 -16.75 18.15 2.16
N ARG A 204 -16.84 18.45 3.47
CA ARG A 204 -18.08 18.30 4.22
C ARG A 204 -18.42 19.50 5.09
N THR A 205 -18.93 20.56 4.46
CA THR A 205 -19.98 21.36 5.11
C THR A 205 -21.28 20.58 4.99
N LEU A 206 -21.54 19.65 5.92
CA LEU A 206 -22.85 19.04 6.06
C LEU A 206 -23.64 19.84 7.09
N THR A 207 -24.59 20.64 6.61
CA THR A 207 -25.67 21.17 7.42
C THR A 207 -26.46 19.98 7.97
N VAL A 208 -26.26 19.65 9.25
CA VAL A 208 -27.07 18.66 9.94
C VAL A 208 -28.46 19.26 10.12
N THR A 209 -29.40 18.84 9.28
CA THR A 209 -30.82 18.99 9.59
C THR A 209 -31.20 17.75 10.39
N ALA A 210 -31.52 17.93 11.66
CA ALA A 210 -31.99 16.86 12.52
C ALA A 210 -33.29 16.28 11.92
N GLY A 211 -33.22 15.05 11.41
CA GLY A 211 -34.34 14.33 10.83
C GLY A 211 -34.25 12.85 11.19
N ALA A 212 -34.98 12.49 12.25
CA ALA A 212 -35.52 11.17 12.62
C ALA A 212 -34.70 9.90 12.31
N GLY A 213 -34.21 9.28 13.39
CA GLY A 213 -34.26 7.82 13.56
C GLY A 213 -33.01 7.01 13.18
N PHE A 214 -32.05 6.91 14.11
CA PHE A 214 -31.18 5.74 14.19
C PHE A 214 -31.14 5.23 15.64
N THR A 215 -31.92 4.20 15.90
CA THR A 215 -31.81 3.37 17.10
C THR A 215 -30.93 2.17 16.79
N GLY A 216 -29.70 2.16 17.31
CA GLY A 216 -28.80 1.01 17.27
C GLY A 216 -27.34 1.43 17.36
N ALA A 217 -26.71 1.30 18.54
CA ALA A 217 -25.26 1.36 18.65
C ALA A 217 -24.68 0.12 17.95
N GLU A 218 -24.18 0.27 16.72
CA GLU A 218 -23.53 -0.84 16.03
C GLU A 218 -22.31 -1.31 16.84
N LYS A 219 -22.31 -2.61 17.17
CA LYS A 219 -21.21 -3.29 17.85
C LYS A 219 -19.97 -3.30 16.95
N SER A 220 -18.77 -3.16 17.53
CA SER A 220 -17.53 -3.20 16.76
C SER A 220 -17.39 -4.52 15.97
N PRO A 221 -16.95 -4.48 14.70
CA PRO A 221 -16.70 -5.67 13.90
C PRO A 221 -15.47 -6.48 14.36
N VAL A 222 -14.55 -5.86 15.09
CA VAL A 222 -13.31 -6.46 15.63
C VAL A 222 -13.00 -5.93 17.02
N VAL A 223 -12.22 -6.67 17.79
CA VAL A 223 -11.92 -6.33 19.19
C VAL A 223 -10.46 -6.60 19.51
N ILE A 224 -9.92 -5.88 20.49
CA ILE A 224 -8.60 -6.16 21.05
C ILE A 224 -8.74 -7.45 21.87
N ASN A 225 -7.95 -8.47 21.56
CA ASN A 225 -8.12 -9.82 22.12
C ASN A 225 -7.02 -10.22 23.08
N GLU A 226 -5.76 -9.98 22.72
CA GLU A 226 -4.58 -10.37 23.52
C GLU A 226 -3.46 -9.36 23.25
N LEU A 227 -2.56 -9.16 24.21
CA LEU A 227 -1.37 -8.34 24.04
C LEU A 227 -0.21 -8.85 24.88
N MET A 228 1.01 -8.49 24.49
CA MET A 228 2.23 -8.67 25.29
C MET A 228 3.12 -7.43 25.11
N ALA A 229 3.31 -6.68 26.19
CA ALA A 229 4.09 -5.43 26.19
C ALA A 229 5.55 -5.59 26.70
N ILE A 230 5.95 -6.83 26.99
CA ILE A 230 7.33 -7.21 27.30
C ILE A 230 7.55 -8.61 26.74
N ASN A 231 7.91 -8.68 25.47
CA ASN A 231 8.32 -9.93 24.83
C ASN A 231 9.86 -9.99 24.80
N THR A 232 10.47 -11.08 25.27
CA THR A 232 11.94 -11.17 25.28
C THR A 232 12.47 -12.44 24.63
N VAL A 233 11.71 -13.53 24.69
CA VAL A 233 12.12 -14.84 24.18
C VAL A 233 10.96 -15.68 23.64
N SER A 234 9.73 -15.18 23.67
CA SER A 234 8.54 -16.04 23.49
C SER A 234 8.03 -16.12 22.06
N VAL A 235 7.52 -15.02 21.50
CA VAL A 235 6.88 -15.01 20.18
C VAL A 235 7.71 -14.14 19.23
N PRO A 236 8.47 -14.72 18.28
CA PRO A 236 9.21 -13.89 17.34
C PRO A 236 8.29 -13.28 16.28
N ASP A 237 8.61 -12.07 15.86
CA ASP A 237 8.08 -11.44 14.66
C ASP A 237 8.58 -12.17 13.39
N PRO A 238 8.08 -11.83 12.19
CA PRO A 238 8.53 -12.44 10.94
C PRO A 238 10.01 -12.21 10.62
N GLN A 239 10.68 -11.27 11.29
CA GLN A 239 12.10 -10.97 11.19
C GLN A 239 12.94 -11.73 12.25
N GLY A 240 12.31 -12.47 13.15
CA GLY A 240 12.96 -13.23 14.22
C GLY A 240 13.25 -12.42 15.49
N GLN A 241 12.66 -11.22 15.63
CA GLN A 241 12.80 -10.33 16.78
C GLN A 241 11.69 -10.57 17.80
N TYR A 242 11.94 -10.33 19.08
CA TYR A 242 10.94 -10.53 20.14
C TYR A 242 10.31 -9.19 20.52
N ASP A 243 9.49 -8.64 19.63
CA ASP A 243 8.83 -7.36 19.85
C ASP A 243 7.48 -7.49 20.55
N ASP A 244 7.02 -6.39 21.14
CA ASP A 244 5.68 -6.30 21.70
C ASP A 244 4.64 -6.56 20.61
N TRP A 245 3.50 -7.13 20.98
CA TRP A 245 2.46 -7.44 20.02
C TRP A 245 1.06 -7.26 20.59
N ILE A 246 0.15 -7.02 19.66
CA ILE A 246 -1.29 -6.86 19.89
C ILE A 246 -1.98 -7.85 18.95
N GLU A 247 -2.92 -8.62 19.49
CA GLU A 247 -3.80 -9.47 18.71
C GLU A 247 -5.21 -8.88 18.66
N LEU A 248 -5.75 -8.79 17.45
CA LEU A 248 -7.14 -8.45 17.20
C LEU A 248 -7.92 -9.71 16.84
N HIS A 249 -9.16 -9.80 17.29
CA HIS A 249 -10.05 -10.90 16.97
C HIS A 249 -11.30 -10.40 16.24
N ASN A 250 -11.73 -11.16 15.23
CA ASN A 250 -13.03 -11.00 14.58
C ASN A 250 -14.00 -12.07 15.08
N PRO A 251 -14.90 -11.75 16.04
CA PRO A 251 -15.89 -12.71 16.53
C PRO A 251 -17.06 -12.91 15.56
N GLY A 252 -17.08 -12.20 14.44
CA GLY A 252 -18.12 -12.24 13.44
C GLY A 252 -18.06 -13.47 12.53
N SER A 253 -19.15 -13.71 11.82
CA SER A 253 -19.30 -14.80 10.84
C SER A 253 -18.88 -14.40 9.41
N THR A 254 -18.37 -13.19 9.22
CA THR A 254 -17.86 -12.68 7.93
C THR A 254 -16.50 -12.03 8.15
N ALA A 255 -15.69 -11.89 7.09
CA ALA A 255 -14.41 -11.20 7.19
C ALA A 255 -14.63 -9.72 7.55
N ALA A 256 -13.83 -9.21 8.50
CA ALA A 256 -13.85 -7.82 8.92
C ALA A 256 -12.74 -7.06 8.21
N ASP A 257 -13.10 -5.98 7.51
CA ASP A 257 -12.17 -5.04 6.91
C ASP A 257 -11.70 -4.03 7.96
N LEU A 258 -10.38 -3.91 8.09
CA LEU A 258 -9.72 -2.96 9.00
C LEU A 258 -9.24 -1.72 8.27
N SER A 259 -9.35 -1.64 6.94
CA SER A 259 -8.83 -0.55 6.13
C SER A 259 -9.30 0.81 6.66
N GLY A 260 -8.35 1.66 7.05
CA GLY A 260 -8.64 3.00 7.56
C GLY A 260 -9.17 3.06 9.00
N MET A 261 -9.24 1.93 9.72
CA MET A 261 -9.32 1.96 11.18
C MET A 261 -7.98 2.41 11.77
N TYR A 262 -7.95 2.71 13.07
CA TYR A 262 -6.73 3.12 13.75
C TYR A 262 -6.46 2.36 15.04
N LEU A 263 -5.18 2.22 15.38
CA LEU A 263 -4.70 1.87 16.71
C LEU A 263 -4.00 3.08 17.34
N SER A 264 -4.16 3.24 18.65
CA SER A 264 -3.44 4.27 19.41
C SER A 264 -3.28 3.92 20.87
N ASP A 265 -2.12 4.29 21.42
CA ASP A 265 -1.78 4.29 22.86
C ASP A 265 -1.98 5.66 23.53
N LYS A 266 -2.69 6.59 22.87
CA LYS A 266 -2.79 8.00 23.26
C LYS A 266 -4.21 8.54 23.08
N GLU A 267 -4.89 8.91 24.17
CA GLU A 267 -6.23 9.53 24.12
C GLU A 267 -6.23 10.89 23.40
N ASN A 268 -5.15 11.65 23.52
CA ASN A 268 -5.00 12.94 22.86
C ASN A 268 -4.55 12.82 21.40
N ASN A 269 -4.27 11.61 20.92
CA ASN A 269 -4.01 11.30 19.51
C ASN A 269 -4.61 9.93 19.16
N PRO A 270 -5.96 9.80 19.11
CA PRO A 270 -6.61 8.50 18.97
C PRO A 270 -6.40 7.84 17.60
N ARG A 271 -5.95 8.60 16.59
CA ARG A 271 -5.70 8.13 15.21
C ARG A 271 -4.20 7.98 14.90
N LYS A 272 -3.40 7.57 15.90
CA LYS A 272 -1.93 7.58 15.83
C LYS A 272 -1.34 6.69 14.73
N TRP A 273 -1.94 5.52 14.51
CA TRP A 273 -1.50 4.59 13.47
C TRP A 273 -2.71 4.02 12.73
N ALA A 274 -2.68 4.07 11.40
CA ALA A 274 -3.78 3.59 10.55
C ALA A 274 -3.47 2.20 10.02
N PHE A 275 -4.46 1.31 10.00
CA PHE A 275 -4.29 0.01 9.35
C PHE A 275 -4.03 0.17 7.84
N PRO A 276 -3.11 -0.64 7.28
CA PRO A 276 -2.90 -0.69 5.84
C PRO A 276 -4.20 -0.96 5.09
N ARG A 277 -4.32 -0.40 3.89
CA ARG A 277 -5.43 -0.72 2.99
C ARG A 277 -5.37 -2.23 2.67
N CYS A 278 -6.52 -2.91 2.73
CA CYS A 278 -6.69 -4.36 2.58
C CYS A 278 -6.37 -5.21 3.82
N ALA A 279 -5.99 -4.61 4.95
CA ALA A 279 -5.93 -5.34 6.22
C ALA A 279 -7.32 -5.89 6.55
N SER A 280 -7.42 -7.21 6.74
CA SER A 280 -8.68 -7.86 7.08
C SER A 280 -8.46 -9.06 7.98
N ILE A 281 -9.47 -9.37 8.79
CA ILE A 281 -9.50 -10.55 9.64
C ILE A 281 -10.61 -11.47 9.15
N PRO A 282 -10.33 -12.72 8.75
CA PRO A 282 -11.37 -13.69 8.42
C PRO A 282 -12.40 -13.87 9.54
N ALA A 283 -13.57 -14.43 9.22
CA ALA A 283 -14.57 -14.79 10.22
C ALA A 283 -13.97 -15.71 11.30
N GLY A 284 -14.12 -15.36 12.58
CA GLY A 284 -13.50 -16.08 13.69
C GLY A 284 -11.97 -16.00 13.75
N GLY A 285 -11.35 -15.20 12.88
CA GLY A 285 -9.90 -15.12 12.73
C GLY A 285 -9.24 -14.19 13.74
N TYR A 286 -7.92 -14.20 13.71
CA TYR A 286 -7.03 -13.40 14.55
C TYR A 286 -6.00 -12.70 13.66
N LEU A 287 -5.54 -11.52 14.10
CA LEU A 287 -4.49 -10.77 13.43
C LEU A 287 -3.49 -10.27 14.47
N LEU A 288 -2.23 -10.66 14.31
CA LEU A 288 -1.13 -10.10 15.08
C LEU A 288 -0.62 -8.80 14.43
N VAL A 289 -0.32 -7.84 15.29
CA VAL A 289 0.27 -6.55 14.94
C VAL A 289 1.43 -6.29 15.90
N TRP A 290 2.61 -6.00 15.38
CA TRP A 290 3.86 -5.82 16.12
C TRP A 290 4.02 -4.36 16.53
N ALA A 291 4.10 -4.10 17.82
CA ALA A 291 4.25 -2.78 18.41
C ALA A 291 5.74 -2.49 18.64
N ASP A 292 6.47 -2.17 17.57
CA ASP A 292 7.95 -2.17 17.57
C ASP A 292 8.60 -0.84 17.16
N GLU A 293 7.80 0.20 16.85
CA GLU A 293 8.27 1.48 16.29
C GLU A 293 8.98 1.33 14.94
N ASN A 294 8.66 0.28 14.18
CA ASN A 294 9.36 -0.08 12.97
C ASN A 294 8.40 -0.31 11.80
N GLU A 295 7.38 0.55 11.67
CA GLU A 295 6.47 0.54 10.53
C GLU A 295 7.22 0.56 9.18
N GLY A 296 6.62 -0.08 8.17
CA GLY A 296 7.18 -0.13 6.82
C GLY A 296 6.82 -1.41 6.07
N ASP A 297 7.21 -1.47 4.80
CA ASP A 297 6.94 -2.62 3.92
C ASP A 297 7.86 -3.80 4.24
N ARG A 298 7.41 -4.65 5.17
CA ARG A 298 8.09 -5.87 5.60
C ARG A 298 7.05 -6.93 5.99
N PRO A 299 7.43 -8.23 6.02
CA PRO A 299 6.50 -9.28 6.43
C PRO A 299 5.93 -9.00 7.83
N GLY A 300 4.60 -9.04 7.97
CA GLY A 300 3.91 -8.68 9.22
C GLY A 300 3.22 -7.32 9.13
N ILE A 301 2.58 -6.91 10.22
CA ILE A 301 2.04 -5.55 10.38
C ILE A 301 2.77 -4.92 11.56
N HIS A 302 3.49 -3.84 11.33
CA HIS A 302 4.35 -3.17 12.31
C HIS A 302 3.83 -1.76 12.58
N LEU A 303 3.76 -1.37 13.86
CA LEU A 303 3.26 -0.08 14.31
C LEU A 303 4.38 0.96 14.40
N ASN A 304 3.99 2.23 14.37
CA ASN A 304 4.89 3.35 14.69
C ASN A 304 5.02 3.64 16.19
N PHE A 305 4.62 2.71 17.04
CA PHE A 305 4.73 2.83 18.49
C PHE A 305 4.92 1.48 19.18
N ARG A 306 5.54 1.51 20.37
CA ARG A 306 5.66 0.36 21.28
C ARG A 306 4.65 0.42 22.41
N LEU A 307 4.46 -0.72 23.07
CA LEU A 307 3.70 -0.76 24.31
C LEU A 307 4.60 -0.47 25.52
N SER A 308 4.03 0.09 26.57
CA SER A 308 4.71 0.28 27.85
C SER A 308 4.48 -0.91 28.77
N GLY A 309 5.54 -1.66 29.09
CA GLY A 309 5.49 -2.69 30.13
C GLY A 309 5.10 -2.20 31.55
N LYS A 310 5.00 -0.88 31.78
CA LYS A 310 4.49 -0.28 33.02
C LYS A 310 2.96 -0.18 33.05
N GLY A 311 2.29 -0.37 31.92
CA GLY A 311 0.86 -0.19 31.73
C GLY A 311 0.50 1.14 31.07
N GLU A 312 -0.52 1.10 30.22
CA GLU A 312 -1.10 2.25 29.51
C GLU A 312 -2.49 1.90 28.97
N ARG A 313 -3.07 2.81 28.17
CA ARG A 313 -4.32 2.61 27.44
C ARG A 313 -4.05 2.27 25.99
N LEU A 314 -4.79 1.31 25.44
CA LEU A 314 -4.82 0.99 24.01
C LEU A 314 -6.23 1.19 23.46
N LEU A 315 -6.33 1.81 22.29
CA LEU A 315 -7.55 2.20 21.61
C LEU A 315 -7.61 1.56 20.23
N LEU A 316 -8.76 1.02 19.87
CA LEU A 316 -9.15 0.69 18.51
C LEU A 316 -10.23 1.68 18.06
N ILE A 317 -9.95 2.43 17.00
CA ILE A 317 -10.81 3.51 16.51
C ILE A 317 -11.35 3.16 15.13
N ASP A 318 -12.62 3.48 14.89
CA ASP A 318 -13.26 3.27 13.60
C ASP A 318 -12.70 4.21 12.53
N THR A 319 -13.14 4.02 11.30
CA THR A 319 -12.67 4.81 10.16
C THR A 319 -13.14 6.25 10.23
N ASP A 320 -12.41 7.10 9.50
CA ASP A 320 -12.81 8.48 9.27
C ASP A 320 -14.23 8.57 8.67
N GLU A 321 -14.61 7.66 7.76
CA GLU A 321 -15.96 7.69 7.18
C GLU A 321 -17.06 7.32 8.18
N ARG A 322 -16.74 6.50 9.18
CA ARG A 322 -17.65 6.09 10.27
C ARG A 322 -17.52 6.95 11.53
N GLY A 323 -16.85 8.10 11.41
CA GLY A 323 -16.84 9.14 12.43
C GLY A 323 -15.89 8.91 13.60
N ASN A 324 -14.85 8.07 13.43
CA ASN A 324 -13.77 7.90 14.41
C ASN A 324 -14.24 7.52 15.81
N ARG A 325 -15.32 6.72 15.92
CA ARG A 325 -15.78 6.20 17.21
C ARG A 325 -14.74 5.26 17.81
N VAL A 326 -14.63 5.24 19.13
CA VAL A 326 -13.88 4.19 19.83
C VAL A 326 -14.67 2.88 19.66
N LEU A 327 -14.05 1.90 18.99
CA LEU A 327 -14.60 0.59 18.74
C LEU A 327 -14.34 -0.37 19.90
N ASP A 328 -13.13 -0.35 20.43
CA ASP A 328 -12.72 -1.08 21.62
C ASP A 328 -11.58 -0.33 22.33
N ALA A 329 -11.42 -0.58 23.62
CA ALA A 329 -10.37 -0.01 24.42
C ALA A 329 -10.01 -0.90 25.61
N ILE A 330 -8.75 -0.85 26.02
CA ILE A 330 -8.27 -1.47 27.24
C ILE A 330 -7.31 -0.54 27.97
N ASP A 331 -7.45 -0.50 29.29
CA ASP A 331 -6.40 -0.02 30.20
C ASP A 331 -5.73 -1.25 30.83
N PHE A 332 -4.42 -1.38 30.69
CA PHE A 332 -3.66 -2.47 31.29
C PHE A 332 -2.59 -1.94 32.24
N GLY A 333 -2.32 -2.70 33.31
CA GLY A 333 -1.30 -2.35 34.30
C GLY A 333 0.07 -2.89 33.94
N LYS A 334 1.00 -2.81 34.90
CA LYS A 334 2.36 -3.36 34.77
C LYS A 334 2.33 -4.82 34.31
N GLN A 335 3.09 -5.12 33.27
CA GLN A 335 3.23 -6.45 32.69
C GLN A 335 4.46 -7.18 33.25
N ALA A 336 4.41 -8.50 33.23
CA ALA A 336 5.58 -9.37 33.43
C ALA A 336 6.16 -9.73 32.05
N GLY A 337 7.47 -9.99 31.99
CA GLY A 337 8.12 -10.47 30.77
C GLY A 337 7.53 -11.81 30.32
N ASP A 338 7.30 -11.95 29.01
CA ASP A 338 6.83 -13.16 28.33
C ASP A 338 5.51 -13.70 28.88
N ALA A 339 4.67 -12.82 29.44
CA ALA A 339 3.32 -13.10 29.89
C ALA A 339 2.32 -12.35 29.01
N SER A 340 1.38 -13.07 28.39
CA SER A 340 0.32 -12.44 27.63
C SER A 340 -0.84 -12.01 28.51
N TYR A 341 -1.55 -10.98 28.07
CA TYR A 341 -2.72 -10.43 28.74
C TYR A 341 -3.86 -10.37 27.73
N GLY A 342 -4.89 -11.18 27.92
CA GLY A 342 -5.94 -11.38 26.92
C GLY A 342 -7.33 -11.62 27.50
N ARG A 343 -8.34 -11.46 26.65
CA ARG A 343 -9.75 -11.69 26.97
C ARG A 343 -10.01 -13.19 27.10
N LEU A 344 -10.71 -13.60 28.16
CA LEU A 344 -11.18 -14.97 28.29
C LEU A 344 -12.66 -15.01 28.72
N PRO A 345 -13.59 -15.47 27.86
CA PRO A 345 -13.38 -15.98 26.50
C PRO A 345 -13.05 -14.88 25.47
N ASP A 346 -12.50 -15.26 24.32
CA ASP A 346 -12.12 -14.34 23.24
C ASP A 346 -13.22 -13.34 22.90
N GLY A 347 -12.78 -12.11 22.62
CA GLY A 347 -13.59 -10.99 22.17
C GLY A 347 -14.74 -10.53 23.07
N THR A 348 -15.00 -11.20 24.20
CA THR A 348 -16.14 -10.89 25.08
C THR A 348 -15.80 -10.94 26.55
N GLY A 349 -14.76 -11.68 26.93
CA GLY A 349 -14.33 -11.84 28.31
C GLY A 349 -13.50 -10.68 28.84
N GLU A 350 -13.30 -10.73 30.14
CA GLU A 350 -12.38 -9.85 30.86
C GLU A 350 -10.93 -10.17 30.50
N PHE A 351 -10.10 -9.14 30.49
CA PHE A 351 -8.66 -9.33 30.32
C PHE A 351 -8.02 -9.94 31.57
N ARG A 352 -7.10 -10.86 31.36
CA ARG A 352 -6.30 -11.50 32.41
C ARG A 352 -5.02 -12.05 31.85
N VAL A 353 -4.09 -12.37 32.75
CA VAL A 353 -2.88 -13.12 32.38
C VAL A 353 -3.27 -14.53 31.96
N LEU A 354 -2.76 -14.96 30.81
CA LEU A 354 -3.03 -16.24 30.18
C LEU A 354 -1.72 -16.86 29.64
N PRO A 355 -1.70 -18.16 29.31
CA PRO A 355 -0.70 -18.69 28.37
C PRO A 355 -0.79 -17.96 27.03
N MET A 356 0.35 -17.71 26.38
CA MET A 356 0.39 -17.04 25.08
C MET A 356 -0.35 -17.87 24.01
N THR A 357 -1.29 -17.23 23.31
CA THR A 357 -2.14 -17.89 22.30
C THR A 357 -2.15 -17.20 20.93
N PRO A 358 -0.99 -16.73 20.40
CA PRO A 358 -0.97 -15.97 19.15
C PRO A 358 -1.58 -16.75 17.98
N GLY A 359 -2.54 -16.13 17.31
CA GLY A 359 -3.27 -16.66 16.17
C GLY A 359 -4.28 -17.75 16.53
N ARG A 360 -4.59 -17.96 17.82
CA ARG A 360 -5.41 -19.06 18.33
C ARG A 360 -6.35 -18.58 19.42
N ARG A 361 -7.28 -19.45 19.79
CA ARG A 361 -8.24 -19.19 20.86
C ARG A 361 -7.54 -19.10 22.23
N ASN A 362 -7.95 -18.15 23.07
CA ASN A 362 -7.45 -18.06 24.43
C ASN A 362 -8.05 -19.18 25.29
N GLU A 363 -7.19 -19.85 26.06
CA GLU A 363 -7.54 -20.95 26.95
C GLU A 363 -6.88 -20.74 28.33
N ARG A 364 -7.36 -21.47 29.36
CA ARG A 364 -6.85 -21.33 30.74
C ARG A 364 -5.55 -22.07 30.98
#